data_AF-A0A496WR72-F1
#
_entry.id   AF-A0A496WR72-F1
#
_cell.length_a   1.000
_cell.length_b   1.000
_cell.length_c   1.000
_cell.angle_alpha   90.00
_cell.angle_beta   90.00
_cell.angle_gamma   90.00
#
_symmetry.space_group_name_H-M   'P 1'
#
loop_
_entity.id
_entity.type
_entity.pdbx_description
1 polymer ?
#
loop_
_entity_poly.entity_id
_entity_poly.type
_entity_poly.pdbx_seq_one_letter_code
_entity_poly.pdbx_strand_id
1 'polypeptide(L)' 'MAKIMIESAITGNAYKDSNPNIAYSPEDIANDAIATGKAGAALIHFHVRDPDTGKWVHGIDYYSEVFKTT' A
#
# COMPACT_ATOMS: atom_id res chain seq x y z
N MET A 1 -25.89 1.65 -17.22
CA MET A 1 -24.54 2.21 -16.98
C MET A 1 -23.56 1.07 -16.76
N ALA A 2 -22.39 1.11 -17.39
CA ALA A 2 -21.32 0.15 -17.13
C ALA A 2 -20.69 0.42 -15.75
N LYS A 3 -20.19 -0.63 -15.09
CA LYS A 3 -19.42 -0.48 -13.85
C LYS A 3 -18.02 0.03 -14.20
N ILE A 4 -17.55 1.01 -13.45
CA ILE A 4 -16.19 1.56 -13.57
C ILE A 4 -15.30 0.82 -12.58
N MET A 5 -14.16 0.32 -13.06
CA MET A 5 -13.10 -0.24 -12.22
C MET A 5 -12.19 0.90 -11.78
N ILE A 6 -12.01 1.05 -10.47
CA ILE A 6 -11.06 1.99 -9.90
C ILE A 6 -9.93 1.18 -9.28
N GLU A 7 -8.72 1.37 -9.80
CA GLU A 7 -7.49 0.92 -9.18
C GLU A 7 -6.90 2.05 -8.34
N SER A 8 -6.36 1.73 -7.16
CA SER A 8 -5.60 2.68 -6.34
C SER A 8 -4.20 2.17 -6.05
N ALA A 9 -3.20 2.94 -6.47
CA ALA A 9 -1.79 2.71 -6.18
C ALA A 9 -1.37 3.47 -4.93
N ILE A 10 -1.26 2.78 -3.79
CA ILE A 10 -1.27 3.44 -2.46
C ILE A 10 0.12 3.79 -1.91
N THR A 11 1.21 3.16 -2.39
CA THR A 11 2.57 3.47 -1.92
C THR A 11 3.46 4.09 -3.00
N GLY A 12 3.44 3.55 -4.22
CA GLY A 12 4.21 4.08 -5.35
C GLY A 12 5.71 4.19 -5.06
N ASN A 13 6.38 5.17 -5.66
CA ASN A 13 7.84 5.35 -5.62
C ASN A 13 8.38 6.52 -4.80
N ALA A 14 7.51 7.36 -4.25
CA ALA A 14 7.88 8.52 -3.45
C ALA A 14 8.43 8.15 -2.07
N TYR A 15 9.06 9.12 -1.39
CA TYR A 15 9.57 9.00 -0.02
C TYR A 15 8.86 9.99 0.91
N LYS A 16 8.97 9.76 2.22
CA LYS A 16 8.36 10.61 3.27
C LYS A 16 8.83 12.06 3.24
N ASP A 17 10.02 12.34 2.72
CA ASP A 17 10.51 13.71 2.51
C ASP A 17 9.62 14.50 1.53
N SER A 18 8.95 13.82 0.59
CA SER A 18 8.00 14.43 -0.35
C SER A 18 6.55 14.40 0.17
N ASN A 19 6.19 13.37 0.94
CA ASN A 19 4.87 13.26 1.56
C ASN A 19 4.97 12.42 2.85
N PRO A 20 4.75 13.00 4.05
CA PRO A 20 4.91 12.26 5.31
C PRO A 20 3.92 11.10 5.48
N ASN A 21 2.84 11.06 4.68
CA ASN A 21 1.81 10.03 4.73
C ASN A 21 2.14 8.78 3.89
N ILE A 22 3.31 8.68 3.26
CA ILE A 22 3.66 7.46 2.52
C ILE A 22 3.81 6.29 3.51
N ALA A 23 3.00 5.25 3.34
CA ALA A 23 3.07 4.03 4.13
C ALA A 23 4.39 3.27 3.88
N TYR A 24 5.10 2.92 4.96
CA TYR A 24 6.34 2.14 4.91
C TYR A 24 6.20 0.79 5.59
N SER A 25 5.54 0.73 6.75
CA SER A 25 5.37 -0.54 7.47
C SER A 25 4.29 -1.39 6.81
N PRO A 26 4.36 -2.74 6.94
CA PRO A 26 3.29 -3.62 6.47
C PRO A 26 1.91 -3.27 7.04
N GLU A 27 1.85 -2.84 8.30
CA GLU A 27 0.61 -2.39 8.96
C GLU A 27 0.05 -1.12 8.33
N ASP A 28 0.89 -0.10 8.07
CA ASP A 28 0.45 1.13 7.38
C ASP A 28 -0.15 0.80 6.00
N ILE A 29 0.53 -0.06 5.25
CA ILE A 29 0.11 -0.45 3.89
C ILE A 29 -1.22 -1.21 3.94
N ALA A 30 -1.39 -2.12 4.92
CA ALA A 30 -2.64 -2.85 5.10
C ALA A 30 -3.79 -1.90 5.47
N ASN A 31 -3.55 -0.95 6.38
CA ASN A 31 -4.54 0.05 6.77
C ASN A 31 -4.98 0.91 5.59
N ASP A 32 -4.04 1.40 4.78
CA ASP A 32 -4.34 2.16 3.56
C ASP A 32 -5.12 1.32 2.54
N ALA A 33 -4.74 0.05 2.35
CA ALA A 33 -5.46 -0.87 1.46
C ALA A 33 -6.91 -1.09 1.91
N ILE A 34 -7.14 -1.35 3.20
CA ILE A 34 -8.49 -1.52 3.77
C ILE A 34 -9.31 -0.24 3.62
N ALA A 35 -8.74 0.92 3.98
CA ALA A 35 -9.44 2.20 3.89
C ALA A 35 -9.84 2.52 2.45
N THR A 36 -8.93 2.29 1.51
CA THR A 36 -9.14 2.51 0.09
C THR A 36 -10.18 1.55 -0.51
N GLY A 37 -10.14 0.27 -0.10
CA GLY A 37 -11.17 -0.71 -0.46
C GLY A 37 -12.55 -0.30 0.06
N LYS A 38 -12.64 0.15 1.31
CA LYS A 38 -13.89 0.69 1.90
C LYS A 38 -14.40 1.94 1.18
N ALA A 39 -13.51 2.75 0.60
CA ALA A 39 -13.86 3.91 -0.21
C ALA A 39 -14.37 3.56 -1.62
N GLY A 40 -14.27 2.29 -2.05
CA GLY A 40 -14.84 1.79 -3.30
C GLY A 40 -13.84 1.45 -4.39
N ALA A 41 -12.54 1.37 -4.09
CA ALA A 41 -11.57 0.84 -5.03
C ALA A 41 -11.84 -0.65 -5.31
N ALA A 42 -11.79 -1.04 -6.57
CA ALA A 42 -11.96 -2.41 -7.01
C ALA A 42 -10.65 -3.20 -6.99
N LEU A 43 -9.50 -2.51 -7.04
CA LEU A 43 -8.17 -3.11 -7.00
C LEU A 43 -7.21 -2.17 -6.25
N ILE A 44 -6.33 -2.77 -5.44
CA ILE A 44 -5.26 -2.05 -4.75
C ILE A 44 -3.91 -2.53 -5.30
N HIS A 45 -3.10 -1.58 -5.74
CA HIS A 45 -1.71 -1.79 -6.12
C HIS A 45 -0.79 -1.24 -5.04
N PHE A 46 0.18 -2.03 -4.58
CA PHE A 46 1.14 -1.57 -3.58
C PHE A 46 2.52 -2.22 -3.76
N HIS A 47 3.51 -1.50 -3.27
CA HIS A 47 4.88 -1.98 -3.07
C HIS A 47 5.20 -1.95 -1.57
N VAL A 48 6.02 -2.91 -1.15
CA VAL A 48 6.55 -3.01 0.21
C VAL A 48 7.90 -2.31 0.35
N ARG A 49 8.19 -1.87 1.56
CA ARG A 49 9.39 -1.10 1.89
C ARG A 49 9.97 -1.60 3.20
N ASP A 50 11.26 -1.32 3.38
CA ASP A 50 11.91 -1.39 4.68
C ASP A 50 11.24 -0.36 5.62
N PRO A 51 10.68 -0.78 6.77
CA PRO A 51 9.88 0.09 7.63
C PRO A 51 10.66 1.28 8.20
N ASP A 52 11.95 1.09 8.46
CA ASP A 52 12.81 2.08 9.11
C ASP A 52 13.37 3.09 8.12
N THR A 53 13.74 2.63 6.92
CA THR A 53 14.45 3.43 5.92
C THR A 53 13.60 3.86 4.74
N GLY A 54 12.44 3.21 4.52
CA GLY A 54 11.58 3.42 3.36
C GLY A 54 12.15 2.90 2.04
N LYS A 55 13.31 2.23 2.08
CA LYS A 55 13.92 1.64 0.88
C LYS A 55 13.05 0.53 0.33
N TRP A 56 13.13 0.33 -0.97
CA TRP A 56 12.43 -0.74 -1.66
C TRP A 56 12.93 -2.10 -1.21
N VAL A 57 11.99 -2.99 -0.94
CA VAL A 57 12.27 -4.40 -0.71
C VAL A 57 11.36 -5.23 -1.61
N HIS A 58 11.83 -6.41 -1.99
CA HIS A 58 11.07 -7.36 -2.82
C HIS A 58 10.91 -8.72 -2.13
N GLY A 59 11.16 -8.77 -0.82
CA GLY A 59 11.06 -9.98 -0.03
C GLY A 59 9.62 -10.43 0.12
N ILE A 60 9.36 -11.72 -0.12
CA ILE A 60 8.03 -12.32 0.02
C ILE A 60 7.46 -12.17 1.44
N ASP A 61 8.34 -12.12 2.44
CA ASP A 61 7.94 -11.99 3.85
C ASP A 61 7.24 -10.65 4.11
N TYR A 62 7.74 -9.55 3.56
CA TYR A 62 7.11 -8.24 3.67
C TYR A 62 5.72 -8.21 3.02
N TYR A 63 5.58 -8.77 1.82
CA TYR A 63 4.28 -8.89 1.16
C TYR A 63 3.32 -9.77 1.96
N SER A 64 3.82 -10.89 2.49
CA SER A 64 3.04 -11.84 3.29
C SER A 64 2.51 -11.20 4.57
N GLU A 65 3.27 -10.30 5.18
CA GLU A 65 2.85 -9.56 6.38
C GLU A 65 1.73 -8.57 6.10
N VAL A 66 1.78 -7.86 4.96
CA VAL A 66 0.67 -6.99 4.52
C VAL A 66 -0.61 -7.82 4.37
N PHE A 67 -0.55 -8.94 3.65
CA PHE A 67 -1.74 -9.78 3.40
C PHE A 67 -2.33 -10.43 4.66
N LYS A 68 -1.53 -10.69 5.70
CA LYS A 68 -2.04 -11.21 6.98
C LYS A 68 -2.80 -10.16 7.78
N THR A 69 -2.58 -8.89 7.47
CA THR A 69 -3.08 -7.74 8.23
C THR A 69 -4.25 -7.02 7.52
N THR A 70 -4.46 -7.29 6.23
CA THR A 70 -5.63 -6.83 5.44
C THR A 70 -6.88 -7.66 5.68
#